data_AF-A0A946GXJ6-F1
#
_entry.id   AF-A0A946GXJ6-F1
#
_cell.length_a   1.000
_cell.length_b   1.000
_cell.length_c   1.000
_cell.angle_alpha   90.00
_cell.angle_beta   90.00
_cell.angle_gamma   90.00
#
_symmetry.space_group_name_H-M   'P 1'
#
loop_
_entity.id
_entity.type
_entity.pdbx_description
1 polymer ?
#
loop_
_entity_poly.entity_id
_entity_poly.type
_entity_poly.pdbx_seq_one_letter_code
_entity_poly.pdbx_strand_id
1 'polypeptide(L)'
;VQQAIVLFFTNCTDSLLYTAGARIFSDTLPCHLAGAIQHSRTGDEIQTTIDPGNGSAADLDCTAKFANEKVLPAEFRSIFNDWNAALEFLCCQDGAVCDALATNRLAFSEIGLPIDIGTAKPLAVKENGLKSEWLAPIVKDAPPFCFLIERVEFQALSDELLK
;
A
#
# COMPACT_ATOMS: atom_id res chain seq x y z
N VAL A 1 -14.00 19.64 0.62
CA VAL A 1 -12.89 18.68 0.79
C VAL A 1 -13.27 17.47 -0.05
N GLN A 2 -12.45 17.11 -1.03
CA GLN A 2 -12.70 15.93 -1.86
C GLN A 2 -12.24 14.72 -1.04
N GLN A 3 -13.15 13.77 -0.76
CA GLN A 3 -12.81 12.58 0.01
C GLN A 3 -12.02 11.60 -0.88
N ALA A 4 -10.84 11.20 -0.42
CA ALA A 4 -10.02 10.20 -1.10
C ALA A 4 -10.46 8.80 -0.65
N ILE A 5 -11.46 8.25 -1.34
CA ILE A 5 -11.98 6.89 -1.11
C ILE A 5 -11.31 5.94 -2.09
N VAL A 6 -10.73 4.86 -1.58
CA VAL A 6 -10.05 3.83 -2.38
C VAL A 6 -10.81 2.52 -2.39
N LEU A 7 -10.67 1.77 -3.49
CA LEU A 7 -11.01 0.34 -3.49
C LEU A 7 -9.88 -0.40 -2.77
N PHE A 8 -10.19 -0.96 -1.61
CA PHE A 8 -9.24 -1.63 -0.76
C PHE A 8 -9.25 -3.14 -1.01
N PHE A 9 -8.07 -3.68 -1.32
CA PHE A 9 -7.92 -5.11 -1.63
C PHE A 9 -7.61 -5.91 -0.37
N THR A 10 -6.46 -5.63 0.26
CA THR A 10 -6.03 -6.32 1.48
C THR A 10 -4.85 -5.61 2.15
N ASN A 11 -4.74 -5.78 3.46
CA ASN A 11 -3.54 -5.53 4.24
C ASN A 11 -2.67 -6.78 4.33
N CYS A 12 -1.40 -6.58 4.64
CA CYS A 12 -0.48 -7.66 4.97
C CYS A 12 0.40 -7.23 6.17
N THR A 13 0.59 -8.14 7.12
CA THR A 13 1.48 -7.96 8.27
C THR A 13 2.10 -9.32 8.64
N ASP A 14 3.25 -9.32 9.29
CA ASP A 14 3.86 -10.51 9.90
C ASP A 14 3.50 -10.67 11.39
N SER A 15 2.58 -9.84 11.91
CA SER A 15 2.06 -9.95 13.27
C SER A 15 0.76 -10.76 13.32
N LEU A 16 0.81 -11.91 14.00
CA LEU A 16 -0.37 -12.74 14.24
C LEU A 16 -1.45 -11.98 15.02
N LEU A 17 -1.06 -11.18 16.02
CA LEU A 17 -1.99 -10.43 16.86
C LEU A 17 -2.78 -9.41 16.03
N TYR A 18 -2.09 -8.62 15.19
CA TYR A 18 -2.76 -7.63 14.33
C TYR A 18 -3.61 -8.30 13.26
N THR A 19 -3.14 -9.40 12.67
CA THR A 19 -3.92 -10.15 11.68
C THR A 19 -5.20 -10.72 12.29
N ALA A 20 -5.11 -11.35 13.47
CA ALA A 20 -6.26 -11.91 14.15
C ALA A 20 -7.25 -10.82 14.57
N GLY A 21 -6.75 -9.69 15.10
CA GLY A 21 -7.57 -8.54 15.44
C GLY A 21 -8.36 -8.02 14.23
N ALA A 22 -7.69 -7.78 13.10
CA ALA A 22 -8.34 -7.32 11.88
C ALA A 22 -9.44 -8.30 11.42
N ARG A 23 -9.17 -9.61 11.41
CA ARG A 23 -10.14 -10.63 10.97
C ARG A 23 -11.35 -10.81 11.88
N ILE A 24 -11.22 -10.49 13.17
CA ILE A 24 -12.30 -10.64 14.15
C ILE A 24 -13.14 -9.36 14.22
N PHE A 25 -12.52 -8.20 14.08
CA PHE A 25 -13.15 -6.91 14.38
C PHE A 25 -13.39 -6.00 13.17
N SER A 26 -12.96 -6.41 11.97
CA SER A 26 -13.15 -5.60 10.75
C SER A 26 -13.71 -6.40 9.59
N ASP A 27 -14.74 -5.84 8.96
CA ASP A 27 -15.33 -6.34 7.71
C ASP A 27 -14.73 -5.65 6.47
N THR A 28 -13.93 -4.60 6.67
CA THR A 28 -13.45 -3.68 5.62
C THR A 28 -11.94 -3.78 5.34
N LEU A 29 -11.19 -4.38 6.27
CA LEU A 29 -9.72 -4.48 6.23
C LEU A 29 -9.28 -5.95 6.27
N PRO A 30 -9.56 -6.74 5.21
CA PRO A 30 -9.01 -8.07 5.09
C PRO A 30 -7.49 -8.02 5.26
N CYS A 31 -6.95 -8.96 6.05
CA CYS A 31 -5.55 -8.93 6.44
C CYS A 31 -4.91 -10.32 6.29
N HIS A 32 -3.83 -10.38 5.51
CA HIS A 32 -3.01 -11.57 5.34
C HIS A 32 -1.84 -11.57 6.34
N LEU A 33 -1.57 -12.76 6.89
CA LEU A 33 -0.37 -13.01 7.68
C LEU A 33 0.75 -13.46 6.74
N ALA A 34 1.79 -12.64 6.62
CA ALA A 34 3.05 -13.01 5.98
C ALA A 34 3.88 -13.92 6.90
N GLY A 35 4.78 -14.70 6.31
CA GLY A 35 5.80 -15.44 7.05
C GLY A 35 6.81 -14.50 7.70
N ALA A 36 7.25 -13.48 6.96
CA ALA A 36 8.09 -12.39 7.45
C ALA A 36 7.97 -11.16 6.55
N ILE A 37 8.05 -9.97 7.14
CA ILE A 37 8.23 -8.72 6.40
C ILE A 37 9.54 -8.09 6.84
N GLN A 38 10.42 -7.79 5.91
CA GLN A 38 11.67 -7.08 6.20
C GLN A 38 11.71 -5.80 5.40
N HIS A 39 11.89 -4.68 6.08
CA HIS A 39 12.12 -3.39 5.47
C HIS A 39 13.37 -2.80 6.11
N SER A 40 14.40 -2.58 5.30
CA SER A 40 15.69 -2.10 5.81
C SER A 40 16.31 -1.09 4.87
N ARG A 41 17.17 -0.25 5.46
CA ARG A 41 17.98 0.73 4.75
C ARG A 41 19.44 0.44 4.98
N THR A 42 20.21 0.35 3.89
CA THR A 42 21.67 0.25 3.92
C THR A 42 22.26 1.33 3.02
N GLY A 43 22.82 2.38 3.64
CA GLY A 43 23.23 3.57 2.91
C GLY A 43 22.05 4.24 2.21
N ASP A 44 22.13 4.33 0.88
CA ASP A 44 21.07 4.91 0.03
C ASP A 44 20.13 3.85 -0.57
N GLU A 45 20.34 2.57 -0.24
CA GLU A 45 19.51 1.47 -0.71
C GLU A 45 18.44 1.12 0.31
N ILE A 46 17.22 0.94 -0.17
CA ILE A 46 16.06 0.47 0.58
C ILE A 46 15.71 -0.91 0.03
N GLN A 47 15.67 -1.90 0.92
CA GLN A 47 15.24 -3.26 0.58
C GLN A 47 13.97 -3.58 1.35
N THR A 48 12.95 -4.02 0.62
CA THR A 48 11.67 -4.49 1.17
C THR A 48 11.41 -5.89 0.66
N THR A 49 11.24 -6.83 1.58
CA THR A 49 10.81 -8.19 1.26
C THR A 49 9.56 -8.55 2.05
N ILE A 50 8.65 -9.26 1.40
CA ILE A 50 7.51 -9.92 2.01
C ILE A 50 7.63 -11.40 1.63
N ASP A 51 7.94 -12.24 2.61
CA ASP A 51 7.84 -13.68 2.48
C ASP A 51 6.38 -14.08 2.74
N PRO A 52 5.66 -14.63 1.75
CA PRO A 52 4.27 -15.01 1.93
C PRO A 52 4.09 -16.19 2.92
N GLY A 53 5.16 -16.93 3.22
CA GLY A 53 5.10 -18.16 3.99
C GLY A 53 4.20 -19.20 3.31
N ASN A 54 3.43 -19.94 4.11
CA ASN A 54 2.48 -20.94 3.62
C ASN A 54 1.05 -20.39 3.46
N GLY A 55 0.88 -19.07 3.56
CA GLY A 55 -0.41 -18.40 3.59
C GLY A 55 -0.84 -17.84 2.23
N SER A 56 -1.74 -16.85 2.29
CA SER A 56 -2.25 -16.11 1.14
C SER A 56 -1.70 -14.68 1.04
N ALA A 57 -0.68 -14.35 1.83
CA ALA A 57 0.02 -13.08 1.72
C ALA A 57 0.67 -12.94 0.34
N ALA A 58 0.78 -11.71 -0.15
CA ALA A 58 1.51 -11.40 -1.38
C ALA A 58 3.01 -11.57 -1.15
N ASP A 59 3.74 -12.06 -2.16
CA ASP A 59 5.19 -12.00 -2.16
C ASP A 59 5.68 -10.65 -2.70
N LEU A 60 6.81 -10.18 -2.19
CA LEU A 60 7.49 -8.98 -2.69
C LEU A 60 8.99 -9.10 -2.44
N ASP A 61 9.79 -8.79 -3.44
CA ASP A 61 11.21 -8.47 -3.30
C ASP A 61 11.49 -7.19 -4.08
N CYS A 62 11.72 -6.10 -3.35
CA CYS A 62 11.93 -4.78 -3.91
C CYS A 62 13.22 -4.15 -3.38
N THR A 63 14.09 -3.73 -4.28
CA THR A 63 15.30 -2.96 -4.00
C THR A 63 15.25 -1.64 -4.76
N ALA A 64 15.27 -0.54 -4.02
CA ALA A 64 15.22 0.81 -4.55
C ALA A 64 16.34 1.68 -3.97
N LYS A 65 16.62 2.81 -4.62
CA LYS A 65 17.57 3.82 -4.15
C LYS A 65 16.93 5.20 -4.15
N PHE A 66 17.45 6.11 -3.33
CA PHE A 66 17.03 7.51 -3.42
C PHE A 66 17.27 8.07 -4.83
N ALA A 67 16.23 8.68 -5.38
CA ALA A 67 16.31 9.43 -6.61
C ALA A 67 16.61 10.90 -6.31
N ASN A 68 17.22 11.59 -7.28
CA ASN A 68 17.52 13.02 -7.14
C ASN A 68 16.30 13.91 -7.40
N GLU A 69 15.31 13.40 -8.14
CA GLU A 69 14.19 14.17 -8.63
C GLU A 69 12.85 13.51 -8.30
N LYS A 70 11.86 14.35 -7.99
CA LYS A 70 10.46 13.99 -7.79
C LYS A 70 9.76 13.93 -9.15
N VAL A 71 9.92 12.82 -9.87
CA VAL A 71 9.37 12.64 -11.23
C VAL A 71 8.20 11.65 -11.21
N LEU A 72 7.06 12.09 -11.72
CA LEU A 72 5.94 11.21 -12.02
C LEU A 72 6.18 10.51 -13.37
N PRO A 73 6.18 9.16 -13.44
CA PRO A 73 6.32 8.45 -14.71
C PRO A 73 5.21 8.81 -15.69
N ALA A 74 5.51 8.78 -16.99
CA ALA A 74 4.62 9.32 -18.03
C ALA A 74 3.25 8.60 -18.06
N GLU A 75 3.26 7.31 -17.72
CA GLU A 75 2.11 6.41 -17.66
C GLU A 75 1.07 6.90 -16.64
N PHE A 76 1.53 7.47 -15.53
CA PHE A 76 0.66 8.00 -14.47
C PHE A 76 0.11 9.39 -14.78
N ARG A 77 0.64 10.11 -15.78
CA ARG A 77 0.19 11.48 -16.12
C ARG A 77 -1.22 11.55 -16.67
N SER A 78 -1.77 10.42 -17.11
CA SER A 78 -3.18 10.31 -17.51
C SER A 78 -4.14 10.32 -16.30
N ILE A 79 -3.63 10.02 -15.11
CA ILE A 79 -4.40 9.88 -13.86
C ILE A 79 -4.10 11.04 -12.92
N PHE A 80 -2.83 11.42 -12.81
CA PHE A 80 -2.35 12.48 -11.91
C PHE A 80 -1.66 13.59 -12.70
N ASN A 81 -1.92 14.84 -12.32
CA ASN A 81 -1.31 16.00 -12.98
C ASN A 81 0.21 16.06 -12.75
N ASP A 82 0.64 15.82 -11.51
CA ASP A 82 2.03 15.89 -11.09
C ASP A 82 2.32 14.97 -9.90
N TRP A 83 3.58 14.99 -9.45
CA TRP A 83 4.07 14.23 -8.30
C TRP A 83 3.27 14.49 -7.02
N ASN A 84 2.96 15.75 -6.72
CA ASN A 84 2.27 16.10 -5.48
C ASN A 84 0.82 15.63 -5.52
N ALA A 85 0.12 15.81 -6.65
CA ALA A 85 -1.24 15.31 -6.82
C ALA A 85 -1.32 13.78 -6.68
N ALA A 86 -0.32 13.06 -7.19
CA ALA A 86 -0.21 11.61 -6.99
C ALA A 86 0.01 11.25 -5.52
N LEU A 87 0.92 11.95 -4.83
CA LEU A 87 1.16 11.72 -3.40
C LEU A 87 -0.04 12.07 -2.53
N GLU A 88 -0.74 13.18 -2.80
CA GLU A 88 -1.95 13.55 -2.06
C GLU A 88 -2.98 12.42 -2.15
N PHE A 89 -3.23 11.88 -3.34
CA PHE A 89 -4.16 10.77 -3.49
C PHE A 89 -3.70 9.47 -2.81
N LEU A 90 -2.41 9.11 -2.97
CA LEU A 90 -1.88 7.86 -2.44
C LEU A 90 -1.66 7.89 -0.92
N CYS A 91 -1.33 9.05 -0.37
CA CYS A 91 -0.90 9.21 1.03
C CYS A 91 -1.96 9.85 1.93
N CYS A 92 -2.98 10.50 1.39
CA CYS A 92 -4.06 11.11 2.17
C CYS A 92 -5.39 10.45 1.78
N GLN A 93 -5.69 9.31 2.41
CA GLN A 93 -6.92 8.55 2.19
C GLN A 93 -7.88 8.77 3.36
N ASP A 94 -9.14 9.05 3.05
CA ASP A 94 -10.19 9.30 4.04
C ASP A 94 -11.11 8.08 4.23
N GLY A 95 -11.04 7.10 3.32
CA GLY A 95 -11.82 5.88 3.46
C GLY A 95 -11.49 4.80 2.45
N ALA A 96 -11.98 3.60 2.75
CA ALA A 96 -11.85 2.41 1.93
C ALA A 96 -13.21 1.76 1.70
N VAL A 97 -13.42 1.25 0.49
CA VAL A 97 -14.51 0.32 0.19
C VAL A 97 -13.89 -1.03 -0.17
N CYS A 98 -14.43 -2.13 0.35
CA CYS A 98 -14.03 -3.47 -0.06
C CYS A 98 -15.23 -4.42 -0.17
N ASP A 99 -15.00 -5.57 -0.82
CA ASP A 99 -15.97 -6.66 -0.83
C ASP A 99 -15.94 -7.41 0.50
N ALA A 100 -17.06 -7.41 1.23
CA ALA A 100 -17.25 -8.19 2.44
C ALA A 100 -17.59 -9.64 2.07
N LEU A 101 -16.55 -10.46 1.86
CA LEU A 101 -16.65 -11.81 1.32
C LEU A 101 -17.66 -12.72 2.04
N ALA A 102 -17.83 -12.56 3.35
CA ALA A 102 -18.76 -13.38 4.14
C ALA A 102 -20.24 -13.03 3.89
N THR A 103 -20.55 -11.81 3.44
CA THR A 103 -21.92 -11.31 3.34
C THR A 103 -22.34 -10.97 1.91
N ASN A 104 -21.42 -11.05 0.93
CA ASN A 104 -21.64 -10.64 -0.46
C ASN A 104 -22.19 -9.20 -0.57
N ARG A 105 -21.72 -8.34 0.33
CA ARG A 105 -22.03 -6.90 0.40
C ARG A 105 -20.73 -6.11 0.29
N LEU A 106 -20.85 -4.81 0.07
CA LEU A 106 -19.73 -3.89 0.23
C LEU A 106 -19.62 -3.47 1.69
N ALA A 107 -18.40 -3.25 2.15
CA ALA A 107 -18.13 -2.61 3.42
C ALA A 107 -17.38 -1.29 3.17
N PHE A 108 -17.64 -0.29 4.00
CA PHE A 108 -16.96 0.99 4.01
C PHE A 108 -16.26 1.21 5.35
N SER A 109 -15.02 1.68 5.29
CA SER A 109 -14.25 2.10 6.45
C SER A 109 -13.84 3.55 6.30
N GLU A 110 -13.99 4.35 7.35
CA GLU A 110 -13.34 5.64 7.44
C GLU A 110 -11.88 5.42 7.88
N ILE A 111 -10.94 6.00 7.13
CA ILE A 111 -9.51 5.82 7.34
C ILE A 111 -8.90 7.16 7.72
N GLY A 112 -8.03 7.13 8.73
CA GLY A 112 -7.11 8.22 9.01
C GLY A 112 -5.71 7.87 8.49
N LEU A 113 -5.30 8.51 7.40
CA LEU A 113 -3.94 8.46 6.88
C LEU A 113 -3.38 9.87 6.64
N PRO A 114 -3.02 10.64 7.70
CA PRO A 114 -2.61 12.03 7.58
C PRO A 114 -1.10 12.15 7.31
N ILE A 115 -0.62 11.64 6.17
CA ILE A 115 0.80 11.72 5.83
C ILE A 115 1.15 13.13 5.33
N ASP A 116 2.19 13.73 5.92
CA ASP A 116 2.81 14.93 5.35
C ASP A 116 3.63 14.55 4.09
N ILE A 117 3.03 14.75 2.91
CA ILE A 117 3.64 14.48 1.61
C ILE A 117 4.93 15.27 1.37
N GLY A 118 5.17 16.36 2.11
CA GLY A 118 6.42 17.12 2.06
C GLY A 118 7.62 16.29 2.52
N THR A 119 7.39 15.31 3.39
CA THR A 119 8.41 14.37 3.89
C THR A 119 8.76 13.26 2.90
N ALA A 120 7.98 13.11 1.82
CA ALA A 120 8.19 12.05 0.85
C ALA A 120 9.52 12.22 0.09
N LYS A 121 10.35 11.18 0.17
CA LYS A 121 11.63 11.10 -0.53
C LYS A 121 11.48 10.22 -1.76
N PRO A 122 11.83 10.72 -2.96
CA PRO A 122 11.65 9.94 -4.18
C PRO A 122 12.61 8.75 -4.21
N LEU A 123 12.12 7.61 -4.67
CA LEU A 123 12.90 6.39 -4.85
C LEU A 123 12.85 5.94 -6.31
N ALA A 124 13.94 5.38 -6.80
CA ALA A 124 14.01 4.67 -8.06
C ALA A 124 14.28 3.19 -7.79
N VAL A 125 13.41 2.32 -8.29
CA VAL A 125 13.63 0.87 -8.26
C VAL A 125 14.84 0.54 -9.14
N LYS A 126 15.73 -0.33 -8.65
CA LYS A 126 16.90 -0.77 -9.43
C LYS A 126 16.44 -1.62 -10.62
N GLU A 127 17.28 -1.73 -11.64
CA GLU A 127 17.04 -2.66 -12.74
C GLU A 127 16.80 -4.09 -12.20
N ASN A 128 15.69 -4.72 -12.59
CA ASN A 128 15.21 -6.02 -12.06
C ASN A 128 15.07 -6.07 -10.54
N GLY A 129 14.97 -4.90 -9.90
CA GLY A 129 14.88 -4.72 -8.46
C GLY A 129 13.46 -4.79 -7.93
N LEU A 130 12.46 -5.18 -8.73
CA LEU A 130 11.11 -5.47 -8.26
C LEU A 130 10.71 -6.85 -8.79
N LYS A 131 10.37 -7.76 -7.88
CA LYS A 131 9.86 -9.09 -8.17
C LYS A 131 8.69 -9.39 -7.26
N SER A 132 7.62 -9.89 -7.84
CA SER A 132 6.43 -10.34 -7.12
C SER A 132 5.55 -11.14 -8.08
N GLU A 133 5.37 -12.43 -7.80
CA GLU A 133 4.46 -13.29 -8.55
C GLU A 133 3.01 -12.86 -8.34
N TRP A 134 2.69 -12.36 -7.15
CA TRP A 134 1.37 -11.83 -6.82
C TRP A 134 1.03 -10.55 -7.59
N LEU A 135 1.95 -9.60 -7.71
CA LEU A 135 1.73 -8.33 -8.42
C LEU A 135 1.83 -8.48 -9.95
N ALA A 136 2.67 -9.40 -10.46
CA ALA A 136 2.90 -9.59 -11.88
C ALA A 136 1.62 -9.59 -12.76
N PRO A 137 0.56 -10.35 -12.44
CA PRO A 137 -0.67 -10.34 -13.24
C PRO A 137 -1.46 -9.02 -13.17
N ILE A 138 -1.29 -8.23 -12.10
CA ILE A 138 -1.99 -6.97 -11.86
C ILE A 138 -1.30 -5.82 -12.58
N VAL A 139 0.01 -5.68 -12.39
CA VAL A 139 0.77 -4.51 -12.88
C VAL A 139 1.34 -4.70 -14.27
N LYS A 140 1.51 -5.95 -14.73
CA LYS A 140 2.14 -6.29 -16.01
C LYS A 140 3.49 -5.57 -16.16
N ASP A 141 3.62 -4.70 -17.16
CA ASP A 141 4.84 -3.95 -17.47
C ASP A 141 4.79 -2.49 -17.00
N ALA A 142 3.83 -2.12 -16.13
CA ALA A 142 3.72 -0.75 -15.62
C ALA A 142 4.98 -0.37 -14.81
N PRO A 143 5.60 0.80 -15.08
CA PRO A 143 6.78 1.19 -14.34
C PRO A 143 6.43 1.53 -12.88
N PRO A 144 7.33 1.23 -11.93
CA PRO A 144 7.09 1.52 -10.53
C PRO A 144 7.16 3.03 -10.27
N PHE A 145 6.16 3.53 -9.53
CA PHE A 145 6.20 4.85 -8.89
C PHE A 145 6.55 4.65 -7.40
N CYS A 146 7.75 5.04 -6.98
CA CYS A 146 8.28 4.68 -5.66
C CYS A 146 8.73 5.91 -4.87
N PHE A 147 8.41 5.92 -3.58
CA PHE A 147 8.82 6.94 -2.62
C PHE A 147 8.86 6.36 -1.21
N LEU A 148 9.63 7.00 -0.33
CA LEU A 148 9.75 6.64 1.08
C LEU A 148 9.04 7.68 1.95
N ILE A 149 8.19 7.18 2.85
CA ILE A 149 7.67 7.93 4.01
C ILE A 149 8.30 7.27 5.24
N GLU A 150 9.03 8.03 6.05
CA GLU A 150 9.79 7.47 7.19
C GLU A 150 8.89 7.00 8.33
N ARG A 151 7.75 7.65 8.51
CA ARG A 151 6.78 7.31 9.54
C ARG A 151 5.37 7.50 9.00
N VAL A 152 4.58 6.45 9.12
CA VAL A 152 3.17 6.44 8.73
C VAL A 152 2.35 6.08 9.95
N GLU A 153 1.28 6.84 10.18
CA GLU A 153 0.24 6.51 11.15
C GLU A 153 -1.02 6.17 10.36
N PHE A 154 -1.46 4.93 10.48
CA PHE A 154 -2.69 4.43 9.85
C PHE A 154 -3.70 4.13 10.95
N GLN A 155 -4.92 4.63 10.77
CA GLN A 155 -6.01 4.44 11.71
C GLN A 155 -7.26 3.97 10.97
N ALA A 156 -7.86 2.87 11.43
CA ALA A 156 -9.22 2.49 11.07
C ALA A 156 -10.17 3.18 12.06
N LEU A 157 -10.98 4.12 11.58
CA LEU A 157 -11.80 4.99 12.42
C LEU A 157 -13.22 4.46 12.62
N SER A 158 -13.78 3.82 11.60
CA SER A 158 -15.11 3.19 11.65
C SER A 158 -15.24 2.10 10.60
N ASP A 159 -16.19 1.18 10.79
CA ASP A 159 -16.54 0.14 9.81
C ASP A 159 -18.06 0.03 9.69
N GLU A 160 -18.58 0.03 8.46
CA GLU A 160 -20.00 -0.11 8.14
C GLU A 160 -20.20 -1.05 6.94
N LEU A 161 -21.19 -1.95 7.05
CA LEU A 161 -21.68 -2.72 5.90
C LEU A 161 -22.70 -1.91 5.09
N LEU A 162 -22.36 -1.63 3.83
CA LEU A 162 -23.22 -0.91 2.90
C LEU A 162 -24.38 -1.78 2.42
N LYS A 163 -25.58 -1.18 2.33
CA LYS A 163 -26.84 -1.88 1.97
C LYS A 163 -26.87 -2.37 0.54
#